data_AF-Q4UKJ0-F1
#
_entry.id   AF-Q4UKJ0-F1
#
_cell.length_a   1.000
_cell.length_b   1.000
_cell.length_c   1.000
_cell.angle_alpha   90.00
_cell.angle_beta   90.00
_cell.angle_gamma   90.00
#
_symmetry.space_group_name_H-M   'P 1'
#
loop_
_entity.id
_entity.type
_entity.pdbx_description
1 polymer ?
#
loop_
_entity_poly.entity_id
_entity_poly.type
_entity_poly.pdbx_seq_one_letter_code
_entity_poly.pdbx_strand_id
1 'polypeptide(L)'
;MNNNYTKLENEFATISHFNNILGILYWDIAVNMPMGSGESRTNEIVTLTSLVHSLLKSPMLKELVSKAKEESKSLDDWQNANIREIERQIIDANCIDEQLQKKLVAATTKAELVWREARKNNDYNLFKPHLQKVLDYTREVAKVRADAFNCGLYDSLIDMFDPNRKSSEIKQVFSVLKKELPQLINKVLEKQKSEKELVKNAELAPEMQKRIGKRIMEIMQFDLTKGRLDESTHPFCGGTPNDIRLTTRYYKDNFIRGLMGIIHETGHALYEQNLPEMYKGQPVGHPKGMAFHESQSLFMEMQVGRSREFTEFLAKLLRDEFAFKSEEYSAENLYRKITII
;
A
#
# COMPACT_ATOMS: atom_id res chain seq x y z
N MET A 1 -6.80 -9.42 -36.93
CA MET A 1 -7.27 -8.02 -36.94
C MET A 1 -7.41 -7.58 -35.49
N ASN A 2 -6.79 -6.49 -35.06
CA ASN A 2 -7.00 -5.98 -33.70
C ASN A 2 -8.47 -5.55 -33.57
N ASN A 3 -9.22 -6.26 -32.74
CA ASN A 3 -10.58 -5.88 -32.36
C ASN A 3 -10.55 -4.58 -31.52
N ASN A 4 -11.72 -4.01 -31.21
CA ASN A 4 -11.78 -2.77 -30.44
C ASN A 4 -11.27 -2.96 -29.01
N TYR A 5 -11.46 -4.15 -28.43
CA TYR A 5 -10.89 -4.49 -27.13
C TYR A 5 -9.35 -4.37 -27.11
N THR A 6 -8.61 -4.91 -28.08
CA THR A 6 -7.14 -4.79 -28.11
C THR A 6 -6.68 -3.34 -28.25
N LYS A 7 -7.44 -2.49 -28.97
CA LYS A 7 -7.15 -1.05 -29.03
C LYS A 7 -7.35 -0.39 -27.66
N LEU A 8 -8.42 -0.75 -26.96
CA LEU A 8 -8.70 -0.27 -25.60
C LEU A 8 -7.59 -0.69 -24.62
N GLU A 9 -7.10 -1.93 -24.70
CA GLU A 9 -5.98 -2.39 -23.88
C GLU A 9 -4.71 -1.56 -24.11
N ASN A 10 -4.40 -1.21 -25.36
CA ASN A 10 -3.21 -0.41 -25.68
C ASN A 10 -3.29 1.01 -25.08
N GLU A 11 -4.48 1.62 -25.06
CA GLU A 11 -4.68 2.92 -24.40
C GLU A 11 -4.47 2.81 -22.89
N PHE A 12 -5.01 1.75 -22.26
CA PHE A 12 -4.82 1.52 -20.83
C PHE A 12 -3.39 1.13 -20.45
N ALA A 13 -2.66 0.45 -21.35
CA ALA A 13 -1.23 0.19 -21.15
C ALA A 13 -0.43 1.51 -21.10
N THR A 14 -0.73 2.46 -22.00
CA THR A 14 -0.15 3.81 -21.95
C THR A 14 -0.47 4.53 -20.65
N ILE A 15 -1.73 4.51 -20.20
CA ILE A 15 -2.14 5.11 -18.92
C ILE A 15 -1.39 4.45 -17.75
N SER A 16 -1.26 3.12 -17.76
CA SER A 16 -0.50 2.37 -16.76
C SER A 16 0.98 2.78 -16.72
N HIS A 17 1.63 3.00 -17.88
CA HIS A 17 3.00 3.50 -17.93
C HIS A 17 3.14 4.87 -17.26
N PHE A 18 2.21 5.79 -17.49
CA PHE A 18 2.22 7.09 -16.82
C PHE A 18 1.99 6.97 -15.31
N ASN A 19 1.09 6.08 -14.89
CA ASN A 19 0.87 5.80 -13.46
C ASN A 19 2.11 5.17 -12.80
N ASN A 20 2.85 4.31 -13.51
CA ASN A 20 4.13 3.80 -13.02
C ASN A 20 5.14 4.94 -12.83
N ILE A 21 5.27 5.85 -13.81
CA ILE A 21 6.16 7.00 -13.68
C ILE A 21 5.77 7.86 -12.46
N LEU A 22 4.46 8.10 -12.25
CA LEU A 22 3.97 8.75 -11.01
C LEU A 22 4.43 8.00 -9.76
N GLY A 23 4.29 6.68 -9.74
CA GLY A 23 4.76 5.82 -8.64
C GLY A 23 6.24 6.01 -8.33
N ILE A 24 7.10 6.11 -9.36
CA ILE A 24 8.53 6.39 -9.18
C ILE A 24 8.78 7.79 -8.60
N LEU A 25 8.02 8.81 -9.04
CA LEU A 25 8.13 10.17 -8.49
C LEU A 25 7.77 10.21 -7.00
N TYR A 26 6.72 9.49 -6.59
CA TYR A 26 6.34 9.34 -5.18
C TYR A 26 7.37 8.54 -4.38
N TRP A 27 7.89 7.46 -4.95
CA TRP A 27 8.95 6.69 -4.31
C TRP A 27 10.20 7.56 -4.06
N ASP A 28 10.60 8.38 -5.03
CA ASP A 28 11.77 9.26 -4.88
C ASP A 28 11.55 10.32 -3.80
N ILE A 29 10.34 10.89 -3.66
CA ILE A 29 9.99 11.79 -2.55
C ILE A 29 10.29 11.16 -1.19
N ALA A 30 10.00 9.85 -1.06
CA ALA A 30 10.11 9.15 0.20
C ALA A 30 11.53 8.67 0.53
N VAL A 31 12.37 8.46 -0.49
CA VAL A 31 13.67 7.80 -0.35
C VAL A 31 14.87 8.71 -0.62
N ASN A 32 14.90 9.44 -1.74
CA ASN A 32 16.12 10.15 -2.17
C ASN A 32 15.97 11.66 -2.40
N MET A 33 14.75 12.18 -2.53
CA MET A 33 14.52 13.56 -2.96
C MET A 33 15.14 14.57 -1.97
N PRO A 34 16.00 15.50 -2.44
CA PRO A 34 16.51 16.58 -1.60
C PRO A 34 15.38 17.49 -1.10
N MET A 35 15.50 17.99 0.14
CA MET A 35 14.46 18.79 0.79
C MET A 35 14.08 20.06 0.00
N GLY A 36 15.04 20.66 -0.72
CA GLY A 36 14.81 21.87 -1.54
C GLY A 36 14.10 21.62 -2.88
N SER A 37 13.88 20.36 -3.28
CA SER A 37 13.32 19.99 -4.59
C SER A 37 11.80 19.80 -4.58
N GLY A 38 11.15 20.00 -3.42
CA GLY A 38 9.73 19.68 -3.22
C GLY A 38 8.76 20.40 -4.17
N GLU A 39 9.02 21.67 -4.50
CA GLU A 39 8.16 22.44 -5.41
C GLU A 39 8.23 21.91 -6.85
N SER A 40 9.45 21.68 -7.38
CA SER A 40 9.64 21.10 -8.73
C SER A 40 8.95 19.75 -8.84
N ARG A 41 9.17 18.87 -7.85
CA ARG A 41 8.55 17.54 -7.84
C ARG A 41 7.03 17.61 -7.77
N THR A 42 6.49 18.55 -7.01
CA THR A 42 5.04 18.77 -6.95
C THR A 42 4.49 19.15 -8.33
N ASN A 43 5.15 20.06 -9.05
CA ASN A 43 4.71 20.48 -10.39
C ASN A 43 4.78 19.34 -11.41
N GLU A 44 5.81 18.49 -11.34
CA GLU A 44 5.94 17.27 -12.17
C GLU A 44 4.76 16.31 -11.95
N ILE A 45 4.45 16.00 -10.68
CA ILE A 45 3.34 15.12 -10.31
C ILE A 45 1.99 15.70 -10.75
N VAL A 46 1.75 17.00 -10.54
CA VAL A 46 0.51 17.67 -10.96
C VAL A 46 0.33 17.60 -12.47
N THR A 47 1.40 17.86 -13.23
CA THR A 47 1.37 17.82 -14.70
C THR A 47 1.03 16.42 -15.20
N LEU A 48 1.72 15.40 -14.70
CA LEU A 48 1.52 14.02 -15.13
C LEU A 48 0.15 13.47 -14.69
N THR A 49 -0.31 13.81 -13.50
CA THR A 49 -1.68 13.46 -13.02
C THR A 49 -2.74 14.09 -13.92
N SER A 50 -2.56 15.35 -14.33
CA SER A 50 -3.48 16.03 -15.23
C SER A 50 -3.52 15.37 -16.62
N LEU A 51 -2.36 14.93 -17.13
CA LEU A 51 -2.27 14.18 -18.39
C LEU A 51 -3.03 12.85 -18.30
N VAL A 52 -2.79 12.05 -17.26
CA VAL A 52 -3.51 10.77 -17.02
C VAL A 52 -5.02 10.99 -16.99
N HIS A 53 -5.48 12.02 -16.27
CA HIS A 53 -6.90 12.35 -16.21
C HIS A 53 -7.47 12.77 -17.56
N SER A 54 -6.74 13.55 -18.35
CA SER A 54 -7.15 13.91 -19.72
C SER A 54 -7.34 12.68 -20.61
N LEU A 55 -6.43 11.69 -20.51
CA LEU A 55 -6.53 10.43 -21.26
C LEU A 55 -7.78 9.63 -20.86
N LEU A 56 -8.03 9.48 -19.55
CA LEU A 56 -9.21 8.78 -19.02
C LEU A 56 -10.54 9.46 -19.42
N LYS A 57 -10.53 10.78 -19.63
CA LYS A 57 -11.70 11.57 -20.06
C LYS A 57 -11.83 11.71 -21.59
N SER A 58 -10.91 11.12 -22.37
CA SER A 58 -10.89 11.36 -23.80
C SER A 58 -12.13 10.77 -24.51
N PRO A 59 -12.72 11.49 -25.49
CA PRO A 59 -13.85 10.98 -26.27
C PRO A 59 -13.54 9.67 -26.98
N MET A 60 -12.30 9.52 -27.45
CA MET A 60 -11.80 8.31 -28.09
C MET A 60 -11.89 7.10 -27.15
N LEU A 61 -11.46 7.24 -25.89
CA LEU A 61 -11.51 6.13 -24.93
C LEU A 61 -12.95 5.71 -24.64
N LYS A 62 -13.86 6.68 -24.51
CA LYS A 62 -15.30 6.42 -24.36
C LYS A 62 -15.88 5.65 -25.55
N GLU A 63 -15.51 6.02 -26.77
CA GLU A 63 -15.92 5.33 -27.99
C GLU A 63 -15.38 3.90 -28.05
N LEU A 64 -14.10 3.71 -27.72
CA LEU A 64 -13.45 2.39 -27.68
C LEU A 64 -14.13 1.45 -26.68
N VAL A 65 -14.48 1.94 -25.49
CA VAL A 65 -15.24 1.17 -24.50
C VAL A 65 -16.59 0.74 -25.05
N SER A 66 -17.35 1.65 -25.67
CA SER A 66 -18.65 1.32 -26.27
C SER A 66 -18.52 0.21 -27.32
N LYS A 67 -17.54 0.36 -28.23
CA LYS A 67 -17.29 -0.62 -29.29
C LYS A 67 -16.78 -1.96 -28.75
N ALA A 68 -15.91 -1.96 -27.73
CA ALA A 68 -15.44 -3.18 -27.10
C ALA A 68 -16.59 -3.95 -26.41
N LYS A 69 -17.61 -3.26 -25.88
CA LYS A 69 -18.80 -3.91 -25.30
C LYS A 69 -19.68 -4.60 -26.35
N GLU A 70 -19.75 -4.04 -27.55
CA GLU A 70 -20.44 -4.69 -28.69
C GLU A 70 -19.79 -6.03 -29.06
N GLU A 71 -18.49 -6.18 -28.78
CA GLU A 71 -17.71 -7.40 -29.01
C GLU A 71 -17.82 -8.42 -27.86
N SER A 72 -18.52 -8.12 -26.77
CA SER A 72 -18.56 -8.92 -25.52
C SER A 72 -18.78 -10.42 -25.70
N LYS A 73 -19.62 -10.85 -26.64
CA LYS A 73 -19.89 -12.27 -26.93
C LYS A 73 -18.69 -13.03 -27.52
N SER A 74 -17.73 -12.31 -28.08
CA SER A 74 -16.50 -12.85 -28.67
C SER A 74 -15.28 -12.71 -27.74
N LEU A 75 -15.48 -12.06 -26.59
CA LEU A 75 -14.45 -11.85 -25.57
C LEU A 75 -14.60 -12.90 -24.45
N ASP A 76 -13.48 -13.23 -23.81
CA ASP A 76 -13.49 -14.09 -22.63
C ASP A 76 -13.96 -13.34 -21.36
N ASP A 77 -14.08 -14.07 -20.25
CA ASP A 77 -14.56 -13.51 -18.98
C ASP A 77 -13.62 -12.44 -18.40
N TRP A 78 -12.31 -12.58 -18.60
CA TRP A 78 -11.31 -11.64 -18.11
C TRP A 78 -11.31 -10.36 -18.93
N GLN A 79 -11.42 -10.45 -20.24
CA GLN A 79 -11.54 -9.31 -21.13
C GLN A 79 -12.82 -8.53 -20.83
N ASN A 80 -13.94 -9.24 -20.66
CA ASN A 80 -15.21 -8.62 -20.24
C ASN A 80 -15.11 -8.00 -18.84
N ALA A 81 -14.35 -8.60 -17.91
CA ALA A 81 -14.05 -8.01 -16.61
C ALA A 81 -13.20 -6.75 -16.73
N ASN A 82 -12.21 -6.75 -17.62
CA ASN A 82 -11.33 -5.63 -17.85
C ASN A 82 -12.10 -4.41 -18.35
N ILE A 83 -13.02 -4.61 -19.29
CA ILE A 83 -13.93 -3.55 -19.75
C ILE A 83 -14.72 -2.95 -18.58
N ARG A 84 -15.25 -3.77 -17.65
CA ARG A 84 -16.01 -3.27 -16.48
C ARG A 84 -15.14 -2.42 -15.55
N GLU A 85 -13.92 -2.86 -15.26
CA GLU A 85 -12.99 -2.12 -14.41
C GLU A 85 -12.49 -0.83 -15.08
N ILE A 86 -12.27 -0.86 -16.40
CA ILE A 86 -12.00 0.32 -17.23
C ILE A 86 -13.15 1.32 -17.15
N GLU A 87 -14.40 0.87 -17.36
CA GLU A 87 -15.58 1.72 -17.26
C GLU A 87 -15.69 2.38 -15.89
N ARG A 88 -15.44 1.60 -14.83
CA ARG A 88 -15.43 2.12 -13.46
C ARG A 88 -14.41 3.24 -13.29
N GLN A 89 -13.16 3.07 -13.76
CA GLN A 89 -12.14 4.12 -13.69
C GLN A 89 -12.52 5.37 -14.51
N ILE A 90 -13.18 5.20 -15.65
CA ILE A 90 -13.66 6.33 -16.47
C ILE A 90 -14.80 7.08 -15.78
N ILE A 91 -15.75 6.39 -15.15
CA ILE A 91 -16.81 7.02 -14.35
C ILE A 91 -16.18 7.82 -13.20
N ASP A 92 -15.21 7.20 -12.52
CA ASP A 92 -14.45 7.81 -11.43
C ASP A 92 -13.79 9.12 -11.84
N ALA A 93 -13.03 9.09 -12.94
CA ALA A 93 -12.35 10.26 -13.46
C ALA A 93 -13.34 11.34 -13.88
N ASN A 94 -14.43 10.97 -14.58
CA ASN A 94 -15.41 11.92 -15.11
C ASN A 94 -16.27 12.61 -14.04
N CYS A 95 -16.56 11.94 -12.91
CA CYS A 95 -17.41 12.52 -11.88
C CYS A 95 -16.73 13.66 -11.10
N ILE A 96 -15.39 13.71 -11.11
CA ILE A 96 -14.61 14.76 -10.43
C ILE A 96 -14.18 15.80 -11.47
N ASP A 97 -14.62 17.04 -11.31
CA ASP A 97 -14.20 18.12 -12.20
C ASP A 97 -12.73 18.50 -11.98
N GLU A 98 -12.11 19.07 -13.01
CA GLU A 98 -10.68 19.40 -13.01
C GLU A 98 -10.31 20.42 -11.93
N GLN A 99 -11.19 21.36 -11.61
CA GLN A 99 -10.92 22.40 -10.63
C GLN A 99 -10.93 21.82 -9.20
N LEU A 100 -11.91 20.97 -8.88
CA LEU A 100 -11.98 20.26 -7.60
C LEU A 100 -10.75 19.36 -7.41
N GLN A 101 -10.37 18.61 -8.46
CA GLN A 101 -9.18 17.78 -8.41
C GLN A 101 -7.90 18.60 -8.13
N LYS A 102 -7.68 19.69 -8.88
CA LYS A 102 -6.52 20.58 -8.66
C LYS A 102 -6.49 21.14 -7.25
N LYS A 103 -7.65 21.57 -6.72
CA LYS A 103 -7.79 22.07 -5.34
C LYS A 103 -7.44 21.00 -4.31
N LEU A 104 -7.92 19.76 -4.48
CA LEU A 104 -7.65 18.65 -3.57
C LEU A 104 -6.16 18.27 -3.59
N VAL A 105 -5.56 18.10 -4.76
CA VAL A 105 -4.12 17.77 -4.89
C VAL A 105 -3.27 18.85 -4.20
N ALA A 106 -3.50 20.13 -4.51
CA ALA A 106 -2.75 21.23 -3.90
C ALA A 106 -2.95 21.30 -2.36
N ALA A 107 -4.17 21.04 -1.87
CA ALA A 107 -4.46 21.04 -0.45
C ALA A 107 -3.75 19.89 0.28
N THR A 108 -3.80 18.67 -0.28
CA THR A 108 -3.18 17.47 0.30
C THR A 108 -1.66 17.60 0.32
N THR A 109 -1.02 18.02 -0.78
CA THR A 109 0.44 18.23 -0.83
C THR A 109 0.88 19.25 0.21
N LYS A 110 0.19 20.39 0.32
CA LYS A 110 0.52 21.41 1.32
C LYS A 110 0.29 20.89 2.75
N ALA A 111 -0.80 20.16 2.98
CA ALA A 111 -1.11 19.59 4.28
C ALA A 111 -0.05 18.58 4.73
N GLU A 112 0.45 17.74 3.82
CA GLU A 112 1.51 16.77 4.12
C GLU A 112 2.81 17.46 4.54
N LEU A 113 3.23 18.50 3.82
CA LEU A 113 4.44 19.27 4.18
C LEU A 113 4.33 19.87 5.59
N VAL A 114 3.20 20.50 5.90
CA VAL A 114 2.95 21.08 7.24
C VAL A 114 2.80 20.00 8.30
N TRP A 115 2.18 18.86 7.99
CA TRP A 115 2.04 17.74 8.92
C TRP A 115 3.39 17.19 9.38
N ARG A 116 4.39 17.11 8.50
CA ARG A 116 5.74 16.64 8.85
C ARG A 116 6.37 17.51 9.94
N GLU A 117 6.20 18.83 9.85
CA GLU A 117 6.67 19.79 10.87
C GLU A 117 5.81 19.72 12.15
N ALA A 118 4.49 19.79 11.99
CA ALA A 118 3.53 19.74 13.09
C ALA A 118 3.71 18.48 13.95
N ARG A 119 3.89 17.30 13.32
CA ARG A 119 4.13 16.05 14.03
C ARG A 119 5.45 16.06 14.81
N LYS A 120 6.52 16.62 14.23
CA LYS A 120 7.81 16.74 14.91
C LYS A 120 7.71 17.62 16.17
N ASN A 121 6.90 18.67 16.09
CA ASN A 121 6.73 19.65 17.17
C ASN A 121 5.53 19.35 18.08
N ASN A 122 4.79 18.25 17.83
CA ASN A 122 3.53 17.93 18.50
C ASN A 122 2.50 19.08 18.46
N ASP A 123 2.44 19.82 17.34
CA ASP A 123 1.61 21.02 17.17
C ASP A 123 0.38 20.74 16.29
N TYR A 124 -0.71 20.31 16.91
CA TYR A 124 -1.97 20.10 16.21
C TYR A 124 -2.57 21.39 15.66
N ASN A 125 -2.36 22.54 16.33
CA ASN A 125 -2.99 23.80 15.92
C ASN A 125 -2.40 24.30 14.61
N LEU A 126 -1.10 24.08 14.38
CA LEU A 126 -0.45 24.31 13.10
C LEU A 126 -1.09 23.46 11.97
N PHE A 127 -1.36 22.18 12.23
CA PHE A 127 -1.89 21.27 11.20
C PHE A 127 -3.40 21.44 10.94
N LYS A 128 -4.18 21.76 11.98
CA LYS A 128 -5.65 21.83 11.96
C LYS A 128 -6.26 22.56 10.76
N PRO A 129 -5.86 23.80 10.39
CA PRO A 129 -6.45 24.50 9.25
C PRO A 129 -6.19 23.80 7.91
N HIS A 130 -5.05 23.10 7.78
CA HIS A 130 -4.71 22.35 6.57
C HIS A 130 -5.54 21.07 6.46
N LEU A 131 -5.69 20.34 7.57
CA LEU A 131 -6.56 19.17 7.64
C LEU A 131 -8.01 19.51 7.32
N GLN A 132 -8.52 20.64 7.84
CA GLN A 132 -9.89 21.08 7.56
C GLN A 132 -10.11 21.30 6.06
N LYS A 133 -9.15 21.96 5.38
CA LYS A 133 -9.24 22.20 3.93
C LYS A 133 -9.22 20.91 3.11
N VAL A 134 -8.41 19.93 3.49
CA VAL A 134 -8.42 18.60 2.86
C VAL A 134 -9.78 17.93 3.06
N LEU A 135 -10.29 17.93 4.30
CA LEU A 135 -11.58 17.32 4.62
C LEU A 135 -12.75 17.94 3.84
N ASP A 136 -12.75 19.27 3.67
CA ASP A 136 -13.80 19.97 2.93
C ASP A 136 -13.82 19.54 1.46
N TYR A 137 -12.66 19.49 0.79
CA TYR A 137 -12.57 19.00 -0.58
C TYR A 137 -12.83 17.49 -0.71
N THR A 138 -12.40 16.68 0.25
CA THR A 138 -12.75 15.25 0.27
C THR A 138 -14.26 15.03 0.39
N ARG A 139 -14.98 15.88 1.13
CA ARG A 139 -16.45 15.83 1.20
C ARG A 139 -17.11 16.25 -0.10
N GLU A 140 -16.55 17.23 -0.82
CA GLU A 140 -17.01 17.59 -2.17
C GLU A 140 -16.83 16.42 -3.14
N VAL A 141 -15.65 15.77 -3.12
CA VAL A 141 -15.39 14.56 -3.91
C VAL A 141 -16.35 13.43 -3.54
N ALA A 142 -16.60 13.20 -2.25
CA ALA A 142 -17.55 12.18 -1.79
C ALA A 142 -18.97 12.40 -2.34
N LYS A 143 -19.43 13.65 -2.46
CA LYS A 143 -20.76 13.97 -2.99
C LYS A 143 -20.86 13.59 -4.47
N VAL A 144 -19.94 14.09 -5.30
CA VAL A 144 -19.99 13.83 -6.75
C VAL A 144 -19.80 12.35 -7.08
N ARG A 145 -18.99 11.64 -6.29
CA ARG A 145 -18.82 10.19 -6.41
C ARG A 145 -20.05 9.41 -5.96
N ALA A 146 -20.63 9.76 -4.82
CA ALA A 146 -21.84 9.13 -4.31
C ALA A 146 -22.99 9.22 -5.31
N ASP A 147 -23.13 10.37 -5.98
CA ASP A 147 -24.12 10.56 -7.05
C ASP A 147 -23.80 9.67 -8.26
N ALA A 148 -22.53 9.61 -8.70
CA ALA A 148 -22.11 8.81 -9.85
C ALA A 148 -22.22 7.29 -9.64
N PHE A 149 -21.94 6.82 -8.43
CA PHE A 149 -21.96 5.39 -8.05
C PHE A 149 -23.23 4.96 -7.33
N ASN A 150 -24.18 5.87 -7.12
CA ASN A 150 -25.45 5.64 -6.42
C ASN A 150 -25.25 4.94 -5.07
N CYS A 151 -24.39 5.52 -4.21
CA CYS A 151 -24.04 4.97 -2.91
C CYS A 151 -23.94 6.07 -1.83
N GLY A 152 -23.67 5.69 -0.57
CA GLY A 152 -23.48 6.66 0.50
C GLY A 152 -22.17 7.44 0.36
N LEU A 153 -22.12 8.67 0.88
CA LEU A 153 -20.92 9.53 0.83
C LEU A 153 -19.66 8.79 1.29
N TYR A 154 -19.71 8.12 2.44
CA TYR A 154 -18.55 7.41 2.97
C TYR A 154 -18.26 6.10 2.22
N ASP A 155 -19.29 5.41 1.74
CA ASP A 155 -19.13 4.21 0.91
C ASP A 155 -18.43 4.56 -0.41
N SER A 156 -18.72 5.72 -1.01
CA SER A 156 -18.03 6.19 -2.22
C SER A 156 -16.53 6.44 -2.03
N LEU A 157 -16.12 6.79 -0.79
CA LEU A 157 -14.73 6.98 -0.42
C LEU A 157 -14.05 5.65 -0.09
N ILE A 158 -14.76 4.75 0.59
CA ILE A 158 -14.29 3.38 0.84
C ILE A 158 -14.04 2.66 -0.48
N ASP A 159 -14.94 2.79 -1.44
CA ASP A 159 -14.86 2.16 -2.77
C ASP A 159 -13.58 2.54 -3.55
N MET A 160 -12.99 3.72 -3.28
CA MET A 160 -11.70 4.10 -3.86
C MET A 160 -10.55 3.18 -3.44
N PHE A 161 -10.64 2.57 -2.26
CA PHE A 161 -9.59 1.75 -1.66
C PHE A 161 -9.95 0.26 -1.67
N ASP A 162 -11.21 -0.09 -1.44
CA ASP A 162 -11.70 -1.47 -1.46
C ASP A 162 -12.98 -1.55 -2.31
N PRO A 163 -12.86 -1.76 -3.63
CA PRO A 163 -13.99 -1.70 -4.56
C PRO A 163 -15.15 -2.62 -4.15
N ASN A 164 -16.35 -2.05 -4.13
CA ASN A 164 -17.63 -2.64 -3.71
C ASN A 164 -17.81 -2.84 -2.19
N ARG A 165 -16.86 -2.43 -1.35
CA ARG A 165 -16.98 -2.52 0.11
C ARG A 165 -17.96 -1.48 0.66
N LYS A 166 -18.76 -1.87 1.64
CA LYS A 166 -19.68 -0.96 2.35
C LYS A 166 -19.25 -0.71 3.79
N SER A 167 -19.49 0.51 4.27
CA SER A 167 -19.30 0.89 5.67
C SER A 167 -20.12 0.03 6.64
N SER A 168 -21.27 -0.50 6.22
CA SER A 168 -22.09 -1.41 7.02
C SER A 168 -21.38 -2.73 7.32
N GLU A 169 -20.65 -3.29 6.35
CA GLU A 169 -19.88 -4.53 6.52
C GLU A 169 -18.69 -4.30 7.46
N ILE A 170 -18.00 -3.19 7.27
CA ILE A 170 -16.92 -2.75 8.18
C ILE A 170 -17.46 -2.62 9.61
N LYS A 171 -18.62 -1.96 9.79
CA LYS A 171 -19.25 -1.78 11.10
C LYS A 171 -19.60 -3.11 11.78
N GLN A 172 -20.00 -4.15 11.04
CA GLN A 172 -20.26 -5.48 11.59
C GLN A 172 -18.98 -6.09 12.17
N VAL A 173 -17.87 -6.05 11.43
CA VAL A 173 -16.56 -6.55 11.91
C VAL A 173 -16.13 -5.80 13.17
N PHE A 174 -16.15 -4.46 13.15
CA PHE A 174 -15.77 -3.64 14.30
C PHE A 174 -16.66 -3.88 15.53
N SER A 175 -17.94 -4.25 15.34
CA SER A 175 -18.83 -4.55 16.46
C SER A 175 -18.39 -5.79 17.22
N VAL A 176 -17.89 -6.82 16.52
CA VAL A 176 -17.31 -8.02 17.14
C VAL A 176 -16.01 -7.65 17.85
N LEU A 177 -15.09 -6.97 17.16
CA LEU A 177 -13.78 -6.61 17.72
C LEU A 177 -13.91 -5.74 18.97
N LYS A 178 -14.79 -4.73 18.95
CA LYS A 178 -15.04 -3.83 20.09
C LYS A 178 -15.57 -4.57 21.31
N LYS A 179 -16.32 -5.65 21.12
CA LYS A 179 -16.89 -6.47 22.19
C LYS A 179 -15.84 -7.41 22.79
N GLU A 180 -15.07 -8.09 21.94
CA GLU A 180 -14.23 -9.23 22.36
C GLU A 180 -12.79 -8.83 22.70
N LEU A 181 -12.17 -7.93 21.93
CA LEU A 181 -10.74 -7.59 22.08
C LEU A 181 -10.36 -6.99 23.44
N PRO A 182 -11.13 -6.06 24.05
CA PRO A 182 -10.71 -5.44 25.31
C PRO A 182 -10.51 -6.46 26.45
N GLN A 183 -11.38 -7.46 26.55
CA GLN A 183 -11.25 -8.51 27.56
C GLN A 183 -10.07 -9.43 27.28
N LEU A 184 -9.84 -9.77 26.01
CA LEU A 184 -8.70 -10.58 25.61
C LEU A 184 -7.38 -9.87 25.89
N ILE A 185 -7.26 -8.59 25.53
CA ILE A 185 -6.08 -7.76 25.80
C ILE A 185 -5.77 -7.74 27.30
N ASN A 186 -6.77 -7.49 28.14
CA ASN A 186 -6.57 -7.49 29.59
C ASN A 186 -6.06 -8.85 30.11
N LYS A 187 -6.62 -9.96 29.63
CA LYS A 187 -6.16 -11.31 30.00
C LYS A 187 -4.71 -11.56 29.60
N VAL A 188 -4.31 -11.12 28.40
CA VAL A 188 -2.93 -11.28 27.91
C VAL A 188 -1.96 -10.40 28.70
N LEU A 189 -2.32 -9.14 28.97
CA LEU A 189 -1.51 -8.22 29.78
C LEU A 189 -1.28 -8.78 31.20
N GLU A 190 -2.32 -9.28 31.87
CA GLU A 190 -2.16 -9.89 33.21
C GLU A 190 -1.26 -11.13 33.18
N LYS A 191 -1.37 -11.97 32.14
CA LYS A 191 -0.48 -13.10 31.96
C LYS A 191 0.97 -12.63 31.79
N GLN A 192 1.22 -11.67 30.90
CA GLN A 192 2.56 -11.19 30.54
C GLN A 192 3.27 -10.49 31.70
N LYS A 193 2.55 -9.89 32.65
CA LYS A 193 3.13 -9.34 33.90
C LYS A 193 3.90 -10.38 34.73
N SER A 194 3.49 -11.64 34.67
CA SER A 194 4.11 -12.73 35.46
C SER A 194 5.28 -13.41 34.76
N GLU A 195 5.52 -13.08 33.49
CA GLU A 195 6.58 -13.73 32.72
C GLU A 195 7.96 -13.09 32.96
N LYS A 196 9.02 -13.86 32.73
CA LYS A 196 10.41 -13.38 32.90
C LYS A 196 10.71 -12.20 31.98
N GLU A 197 11.55 -11.28 32.42
CA GLU A 197 12.03 -10.17 31.60
C GLU A 197 12.73 -10.69 30.32
N LEU A 198 12.50 -10.01 29.21
CA LEU A 198 13.10 -10.36 27.91
C LEU A 198 14.56 -9.92 27.87
N VAL A 199 15.44 -10.78 27.38
CA VAL A 199 16.84 -10.41 27.15
C VAL A 199 16.86 -9.39 26.02
N LYS A 200 17.30 -8.16 26.27
CA LYS A 200 17.35 -7.09 25.27
C LYS A 200 18.29 -7.45 24.12
N ASN A 201 17.97 -6.96 22.91
CA ASN A 201 18.89 -7.07 21.79
C ASN A 201 20.06 -6.10 21.98
N ALA A 202 21.27 -6.53 21.65
CA ALA A 202 22.41 -5.68 21.40
C ALA A 202 22.12 -4.76 20.21
N GLU A 203 22.83 -3.64 20.18
CA GLU A 203 22.72 -2.73 19.05
C GLU A 203 23.18 -3.41 17.75
N LEU A 204 22.36 -3.32 16.72
CA LEU A 204 22.64 -3.89 15.41
C LEU A 204 22.73 -2.79 14.36
N ALA A 205 23.88 -2.72 13.67
CA ALA A 205 24.09 -1.75 12.60
C ALA A 205 23.05 -1.92 11.47
N PRO A 206 22.52 -0.83 10.88
CA PRO A 206 21.53 -0.88 9.81
C PRO A 206 21.92 -1.78 8.64
N GLU A 207 23.20 -1.82 8.29
CA GLU A 207 23.74 -2.66 7.21
C GLU A 207 23.56 -4.15 7.51
N MET A 208 23.73 -4.55 8.78
CA MET A 208 23.48 -5.93 9.20
C MET A 208 22.00 -6.26 9.20
N GLN A 209 21.15 -5.33 9.65
CA GLN A 209 19.69 -5.48 9.57
C GLN A 209 19.21 -5.64 8.12
N LYS A 210 19.77 -4.83 7.21
CA LYS A 210 19.49 -4.91 5.77
C LYS A 210 19.90 -6.25 5.17
N ARG A 211 21.05 -6.81 5.58
CA ARG A 211 21.48 -8.16 5.13
C ARG A 211 20.53 -9.25 5.60
N ILE A 212 20.15 -9.25 6.88
CA ILE A 212 19.18 -10.21 7.42
C ILE A 212 17.82 -10.06 6.71
N GLY A 213 17.35 -8.83 6.54
CA GLY A 213 16.11 -8.52 5.86
C GLY A 213 16.08 -9.05 4.41
N LYS A 214 17.12 -8.73 3.62
CA LYS A 214 17.24 -9.25 2.25
C LYS A 214 17.29 -10.78 2.21
N ARG A 215 17.99 -11.40 3.16
CA ARG A 215 18.05 -12.85 3.24
C ARG A 215 16.67 -13.46 3.48
N ILE A 216 15.87 -12.86 4.35
CA ILE A 216 14.48 -13.27 4.59
C ILE A 216 13.61 -13.05 3.35
N MET A 217 13.78 -11.93 2.64
CA MET A 217 13.09 -11.69 1.35
C MET A 217 13.38 -12.79 0.32
N GLU A 218 14.64 -13.21 0.19
CA GLU A 218 15.04 -14.31 -0.69
C GLU A 218 14.38 -15.63 -0.29
N ILE A 219 14.30 -15.94 1.01
CA ILE A 219 13.63 -17.14 1.53
C ILE A 219 12.12 -17.11 1.25
N MET A 220 11.51 -15.92 1.34
CA MET A 220 10.13 -15.67 0.95
C MET A 220 9.93 -15.69 -0.58
N GLN A 221 10.99 -15.91 -1.36
CA GLN A 221 10.99 -15.97 -2.83
C GLN A 221 10.65 -14.64 -3.51
N PHE A 222 10.95 -13.52 -2.85
CA PHE A 222 10.87 -12.22 -3.50
C PHE A 222 11.95 -12.07 -4.59
N ASP A 223 11.55 -11.73 -5.81
CA ASP A 223 12.46 -11.55 -6.93
C ASP A 223 13.17 -10.18 -6.84
N LEU A 224 14.38 -10.18 -6.27
CA LEU A 224 15.26 -9.01 -6.16
C LEU A 224 15.78 -8.50 -7.51
N THR A 225 15.58 -9.19 -8.63
CA THR A 225 15.88 -8.68 -9.97
C THR A 225 14.76 -7.77 -10.50
N LYS A 226 13.56 -7.91 -9.95
CA LYS A 226 12.35 -7.13 -10.26
C LYS A 226 11.88 -6.30 -9.07
N GLY A 227 12.80 -5.96 -8.18
CA GLY A 227 12.46 -5.19 -7.01
C GLY A 227 13.63 -4.90 -6.09
N ARG A 228 13.38 -4.14 -5.03
CA ARG A 228 14.44 -3.70 -4.12
C ARG A 228 13.93 -3.27 -2.75
N LEU A 229 14.86 -3.23 -1.80
CA LEU A 229 14.65 -2.76 -0.44
C LEU A 229 15.53 -1.54 -0.15
N ASP A 230 14.87 -0.43 0.18
CA ASP A 230 15.50 0.85 0.55
C ASP A 230 14.99 1.32 1.93
N GLU A 231 15.46 2.49 2.39
CA GLU A 231 15.08 3.06 3.69
C GLU A 231 14.20 4.29 3.50
N SER A 232 13.19 4.45 4.36
CA SER A 232 12.34 5.63 4.37
C SER A 232 11.86 5.93 5.80
N THR A 233 11.20 7.07 5.98
CA THR A 233 10.62 7.43 7.30
C THR A 233 9.46 6.50 7.70
N HIS A 234 8.71 6.02 6.70
CA HIS A 234 7.51 5.20 6.85
C HIS A 234 7.61 4.03 5.87
N PRO A 235 7.72 2.77 6.33
CA PRO A 235 7.68 1.61 5.45
C PRO A 235 6.45 1.64 4.53
N PHE A 236 6.66 1.27 3.27
CA PHE A 236 5.62 1.06 2.27
C PHE A 236 6.16 0.20 1.13
N CYS A 237 5.24 -0.40 0.38
CA CYS A 237 5.47 -1.15 -0.83
C CYS A 237 4.75 -0.46 -2.00
N GLY A 238 5.40 -0.40 -3.17
CA GLY A 238 4.77 0.14 -4.38
C GLY A 238 5.61 -0.10 -5.63
N GLY A 239 5.07 0.27 -6.78
CA GLY A 239 5.71 0.09 -8.08
C GLY A 239 4.81 -0.65 -9.05
N THR A 240 5.40 -1.48 -9.91
CA THR A 240 4.67 -2.34 -10.86
C THR A 240 5.10 -3.77 -10.68
N PRO A 241 4.33 -4.78 -11.15
CA PRO A 241 4.73 -6.18 -11.07
C PRO A 241 6.12 -6.55 -11.61
N ASN A 242 6.79 -5.67 -12.37
CA ASN A 242 8.15 -5.86 -12.88
C ASN A 242 9.22 -4.97 -12.21
N ASP A 243 8.82 -4.06 -11.31
CA ASP A 243 9.70 -3.21 -10.49
C ASP A 243 8.95 -2.87 -9.19
N ILE A 244 9.06 -3.74 -8.18
CA ILE A 244 8.39 -3.58 -6.88
C ILE A 244 9.40 -3.15 -5.84
N ARG A 245 9.14 -2.02 -5.21
CA ARG A 245 10.05 -1.39 -4.27
C ARG A 245 9.43 -1.38 -2.89
N LEU A 246 10.23 -1.79 -1.93
CA LEU A 246 9.89 -1.84 -0.53
C LEU A 246 10.78 -0.84 0.20
N THR A 247 10.22 -0.19 1.21
CA THR A 247 11.00 0.58 2.15
C THR A 247 10.84 0.03 3.55
N THR A 248 11.88 0.14 4.36
CA THR A 248 11.83 -0.20 5.78
C THR A 248 12.50 0.89 6.59
N ARG A 249 12.46 0.74 7.91
CA ARG A 249 13.19 1.59 8.86
C ARG A 249 13.95 0.70 9.83
N TYR A 250 15.24 1.01 10.01
CA TYR A 250 16.09 0.26 10.92
C TYR A 250 16.11 0.89 12.32
N TYR A 251 16.15 0.04 13.35
CA TYR A 251 16.19 0.45 14.75
C TYR A 251 17.37 -0.22 15.40
N LYS A 252 18.38 0.55 15.82
CA LYS A 252 19.65 0.00 16.34
C LYS A 252 19.40 -0.95 17.51
N ASP A 253 18.50 -0.59 18.41
CA ASP A 253 18.15 -1.32 19.63
C ASP A 253 17.05 -2.39 19.44
N ASN A 254 16.43 -2.47 18.26
CA ASN A 254 15.33 -3.40 18.00
C ASN A 254 15.23 -3.81 16.52
N PHE A 255 16.18 -4.63 16.06
CA PHE A 255 16.18 -5.11 14.67
C PHE A 255 14.91 -5.88 14.27
N ILE A 256 14.25 -6.54 15.23
CA ILE A 256 13.01 -7.29 15.00
C ILE A 256 11.93 -6.36 14.45
N ARG A 257 11.82 -5.14 14.97
CA ARG A 257 10.84 -4.17 14.46
C ARG A 257 11.04 -3.86 12.98
N GLY A 258 12.28 -3.66 12.55
CA GLY A 258 12.61 -3.44 11.14
C GLY A 258 12.35 -4.71 10.31
N LEU A 259 12.72 -5.88 10.84
CA LEU A 259 12.52 -7.16 10.17
C LEU A 259 11.04 -7.51 9.95
N MET A 260 10.18 -7.32 10.95
CA MET A 260 8.74 -7.55 10.81
C MET A 260 8.13 -6.60 9.77
N GLY A 261 8.60 -5.35 9.72
CA GLY A 261 8.23 -4.42 8.64
C GLY A 261 8.65 -4.94 7.26
N ILE A 262 9.87 -5.50 7.12
CA ILE A 262 10.30 -6.11 5.85
C ILE A 262 9.41 -7.29 5.47
N ILE A 263 9.06 -8.17 6.42
CA ILE A 263 8.18 -9.32 6.16
C ILE A 263 6.79 -8.84 5.73
N HIS A 264 6.24 -7.83 6.41
CA HIS A 264 4.96 -7.21 6.06
C HIS A 264 4.97 -6.68 4.63
N GLU A 265 5.92 -5.80 4.29
CA GLU A 265 6.03 -5.22 2.94
C GLU A 265 6.33 -6.29 1.88
N THR A 266 7.04 -7.36 2.25
CA THR A 266 7.30 -8.49 1.34
C THR A 266 6.03 -9.27 1.05
N GLY A 267 5.10 -9.41 2.00
CA GLY A 267 3.79 -10.00 1.73
C GLY A 267 2.98 -9.20 0.69
N HIS A 268 2.99 -7.87 0.78
CA HIS A 268 2.45 -7.01 -0.28
C HIS A 268 3.15 -7.24 -1.62
N ALA A 269 4.48 -7.25 -1.61
CA ALA A 269 5.27 -7.37 -2.82
C ALA A 269 5.09 -8.72 -3.52
N LEU A 270 4.94 -9.80 -2.76
CA LEU A 270 4.65 -11.13 -3.30
C LEU A 270 3.28 -11.19 -3.97
N TYR A 271 2.27 -10.50 -3.42
CA TYR A 271 0.98 -10.41 -4.10
C TYR A 271 1.13 -9.74 -5.47
N GLU A 272 1.81 -8.59 -5.51
CA GLU A 272 2.04 -7.81 -6.72
C GLU A 272 2.89 -8.55 -7.76
N GLN A 273 3.95 -9.27 -7.35
CA GLN A 273 4.81 -10.07 -8.25
C GLN A 273 4.06 -11.24 -8.90
N ASN A 274 2.99 -11.72 -8.25
CA ASN A 274 2.21 -12.87 -8.69
C ASN A 274 0.83 -12.50 -9.25
N LEU A 275 0.61 -11.22 -9.57
CA LEU A 275 -0.57 -10.80 -10.34
C LEU A 275 -0.56 -11.42 -11.75
N PRO A 276 -1.73 -11.60 -12.39
CA PRO A 276 -1.83 -12.26 -13.69
C PRO A 276 -0.95 -11.60 -14.77
N GLU A 277 0.10 -12.29 -15.24
CA GLU A 277 1.11 -11.76 -16.17
C GLU A 277 0.50 -11.17 -17.45
N MET A 278 -0.52 -11.84 -18.00
CA MET A 278 -1.19 -11.45 -19.24
C MET A 278 -1.93 -10.10 -19.13
N TYR A 279 -2.31 -9.71 -17.91
CA TYR A 279 -3.07 -8.49 -17.63
C TYR A 279 -2.24 -7.40 -16.96
N LYS A 280 -0.91 -7.49 -16.99
CA LYS A 280 -0.05 -6.43 -16.45
C LYS A 280 -0.35 -5.09 -17.13
N GLY A 281 -0.58 -4.08 -16.30
CA GLY A 281 -0.97 -2.74 -16.74
C GLY A 281 -2.40 -2.61 -17.25
N GLN A 282 -3.22 -3.66 -17.08
CA GLN A 282 -4.66 -3.60 -17.26
C GLN A 282 -5.36 -3.55 -15.89
N PRO A 283 -6.51 -2.87 -15.77
CA PRO A 283 -7.25 -2.79 -14.50
C PRO A 283 -7.54 -4.13 -13.81
N VAL A 284 -7.84 -5.21 -14.53
CA VAL A 284 -8.05 -6.55 -13.93
C VAL A 284 -6.77 -7.24 -13.46
N GLY A 285 -5.61 -6.74 -13.90
CA GLY A 285 -4.31 -7.21 -13.44
C GLY A 285 -3.81 -6.49 -12.19
N HIS A 286 -4.60 -5.58 -11.59
CA HIS A 286 -4.26 -4.88 -10.36
C HIS A 286 -4.72 -5.65 -9.11
N PRO A 287 -4.20 -5.29 -7.92
CA PRO A 287 -4.74 -5.76 -6.65
C PRO A 287 -6.25 -5.55 -6.52
N LYS A 288 -6.95 -6.51 -5.91
CA LYS A 288 -8.41 -6.47 -5.74
C LYS A 288 -8.91 -5.28 -4.90
N GLY A 289 -8.06 -4.75 -4.03
CA GLY A 289 -8.35 -3.67 -3.08
C GLY A 289 -7.43 -3.74 -1.86
N MET A 290 -7.35 -2.65 -1.10
CA MET A 290 -6.45 -2.51 0.05
C MET A 290 -6.67 -3.57 1.12
N ALA A 291 -7.92 -3.98 1.39
CA ALA A 291 -8.18 -5.01 2.39
C ALA A 291 -7.59 -6.37 2.01
N PHE A 292 -7.66 -6.74 0.72
CA PHE A 292 -7.05 -7.99 0.25
C PHE A 292 -5.53 -7.86 0.19
N HIS A 293 -5.02 -6.70 -0.23
CA HIS A 293 -3.58 -6.42 -0.23
C HIS A 293 -2.98 -6.51 1.17
N GLU A 294 -3.64 -5.91 2.17
CA GLU A 294 -3.29 -5.99 3.60
C GLU A 294 -3.42 -7.40 4.17
N SER A 295 -4.35 -8.21 3.64
CA SER A 295 -4.44 -9.61 4.07
C SER A 295 -3.18 -10.40 3.75
N GLN A 296 -2.47 -10.08 2.66
CA GLN A 296 -1.25 -10.77 2.25
C GLN A 296 -0.06 -10.34 3.13
N SER A 297 0.07 -9.04 3.41
CA SER A 297 1.09 -8.54 4.33
C SER A 297 0.89 -9.05 5.76
N LEU A 298 -0.33 -8.97 6.30
CA LEU A 298 -0.64 -9.48 7.64
C LEU A 298 -0.59 -11.01 7.72
N PHE A 299 -0.86 -11.74 6.63
CA PHE A 299 -0.65 -13.19 6.62
C PHE A 299 0.83 -13.51 6.84
N MET A 300 1.73 -12.87 6.08
CA MET A 300 3.17 -13.07 6.24
C MET A 300 3.69 -12.53 7.57
N GLU A 301 3.27 -11.34 8.00
CA GLU A 301 3.75 -10.73 9.25
C GLU A 301 3.17 -11.43 10.48
N MET A 302 1.85 -11.49 10.60
CA MET A 302 1.17 -11.90 11.84
C MET A 302 0.97 -13.40 11.95
N GLN A 303 0.66 -14.09 10.83
CA GLN A 303 0.40 -15.54 10.88
C GLN A 303 1.69 -16.34 10.75
N VAL A 304 2.52 -16.04 9.75
CA VAL A 304 3.80 -16.73 9.55
C VAL A 304 4.87 -16.14 10.47
N GLY A 305 5.14 -14.84 10.37
CA GLY A 305 6.27 -14.17 11.02
C GLY A 305 6.20 -14.11 12.54
N ARG A 306 5.02 -14.35 13.15
CA ARG A 306 4.84 -14.45 14.62
C ARG A 306 4.57 -15.86 15.13
N SER A 307 4.72 -16.87 14.27
CA SER A 307 4.61 -18.28 14.66
C SER A 307 5.85 -18.76 15.43
N ARG A 308 5.70 -19.86 16.17
CA ARG A 308 6.83 -20.48 16.88
C ARG A 308 7.82 -21.07 15.88
N GLU A 309 7.30 -21.71 14.85
CA GLU A 309 8.05 -22.32 13.75
C GLU A 309 8.95 -21.28 13.07
N PHE A 310 8.42 -20.08 12.80
CA PHE A 310 9.22 -19.00 12.24
C PHE A 310 10.33 -18.54 13.19
N THR A 311 10.07 -18.45 14.50
CA THR A 311 11.10 -18.01 15.46
C THR A 311 12.21 -19.05 15.67
N GLU A 312 11.87 -20.33 15.61
CA GLU A 312 12.85 -21.43 15.61
C GLU A 312 13.72 -21.39 14.34
N PHE A 313 13.06 -21.20 13.19
CA PHE A 313 13.73 -20.99 11.92
C PHE A 313 14.67 -19.77 11.96
N LEU A 314 14.17 -18.61 12.43
CA LEU A 314 14.92 -17.37 12.49
C LEU A 314 16.13 -17.50 13.43
N ALA A 315 15.95 -18.07 14.63
CA ALA A 315 17.06 -18.32 15.55
C ALA A 315 18.14 -19.20 14.92
N LYS A 316 17.73 -20.26 14.21
CA LYS A 316 18.65 -21.13 13.46
C LYS A 316 19.40 -20.36 12.38
N LEU A 317 18.70 -19.56 11.57
CA LEU A 317 19.27 -18.76 10.50
C LEU A 317 20.27 -17.72 11.04
N LEU A 318 19.90 -16.97 12.08
CA LEU A 318 20.76 -15.98 12.71
C LEU A 318 22.04 -16.61 13.28
N ARG A 319 21.93 -17.80 13.88
CA ARG A 319 23.08 -18.55 14.38
C ARG A 319 23.99 -19.04 13.26
N ASP A 320 23.42 -19.67 12.25
CA ASP A 320 24.19 -20.43 11.24
C ASP A 320 24.78 -19.50 10.17
N GLU A 321 24.07 -18.45 9.76
CA GLU A 321 24.49 -17.53 8.68
C GLU A 321 25.11 -16.21 9.21
N PHE A 322 24.75 -15.77 10.43
CA PHE A 322 25.18 -14.48 10.99
C PHE A 322 25.98 -14.60 12.30
N ALA A 323 26.24 -15.83 12.78
CA ALA A 323 26.98 -16.12 14.01
C ALA A 323 26.36 -15.55 15.30
N PHE A 324 25.06 -15.26 15.30
CA PHE A 324 24.33 -14.74 16.46
C PHE A 324 23.89 -15.89 17.38
N LYS A 325 24.65 -16.11 18.45
CA LYS A 325 24.54 -17.27 19.35
C LYS A 325 24.07 -16.95 20.77
N SER A 326 24.02 -15.67 21.14
CA SER A 326 23.60 -15.20 22.46
C SER A 326 22.12 -15.50 22.72
N GLU A 327 21.76 -15.58 24.01
CA GLU A 327 20.39 -15.87 24.47
C GLU A 327 19.35 -14.91 23.90
N GLU A 328 19.76 -13.66 23.60
CA GLU A 328 18.91 -12.65 22.98
C GLU A 328 18.30 -13.07 21.63
N TYR A 329 18.98 -13.98 20.91
CA TYR A 329 18.56 -14.54 19.62
C TYR A 329 18.00 -15.96 19.72
N SER A 330 17.79 -16.47 20.94
CA SER A 330 17.13 -17.77 21.14
C SER A 330 15.69 -17.73 20.62
N ALA A 331 15.20 -18.87 20.11
CA ALA A 331 13.85 -18.97 19.53
C ALA A 331 12.76 -18.48 20.51
N GLU A 332 12.83 -18.90 21.78
CA GLU A 332 11.86 -18.50 22.80
C GLU A 332 11.94 -17.00 23.11
N ASN A 333 13.13 -16.41 23.20
CA ASN A 333 13.25 -14.96 23.44
C ASN A 333 12.74 -14.14 22.25
N LEU A 334 13.00 -14.60 21.01
CA LEU A 334 12.46 -13.98 19.79
C LEU A 334 10.93 -14.10 19.75
N TYR A 335 10.37 -15.28 20.04
CA TYR A 335 8.93 -15.53 20.06
C TYR A 335 8.21 -14.63 21.05
N ARG A 336 8.72 -14.51 22.28
CA ARG A 336 8.12 -13.63 23.28
C ARG A 336 8.23 -12.16 22.90
N LYS A 337 9.34 -11.73 22.30
CA LYS A 337 9.49 -10.34 21.80
C LYS A 337 8.50 -9.97 20.71
N ILE A 338 8.18 -10.90 19.81
CA ILE A 338 7.23 -10.62 18.72
C ILE A 338 5.78 -10.86 19.11
N THR A 339 5.49 -11.39 20.30
CA THR A 339 4.11 -11.64 20.78
C THR A 339 3.73 -10.82 22.00
N ILE A 340 4.62 -9.96 22.50
CA ILE A 340 4.30 -8.99 23.55
C ILE A 340 3.34 -7.91 23.02
N ILE A 341 2.35 -7.51 23.84
CA ILE A 341 1.36 -6.48 23.47
C ILE A 341 1.33 -5.30 24.43
#